data_AF-A0A7X9AH03-F1
#
_entry.id   AF-A0A7X9AH03-F1
#
_cell.length_a   1.000
_cell.length_b   1.000
_cell.length_c   1.000
_cell.angle_alpha   90.00
_cell.angle_beta   90.00
_cell.angle_gamma   90.00
#
_symmetry.space_group_name_H-M   'P 1'
#
loop_
_entity.id
_entity.type
_entity.pdbx_description
1 polymer ?
#
loop_
_entity_poly.entity_id
_entity_poly.type
_entity_poly.pdbx_seq_one_letter_code
_entity_poly.pdbx_strand_id
1 'polypeptide(L)'
;LASKEKTAFTIFADATPGGFLYFLKNFAVTQPNGRLSLYTVDAMYTHFEKALEQDPAHKEFVEAMHKAILVAGDIPQARRLLRTVFIFQLIGHDRLRSRAEELVWALHMGEREVRIAQRSLELLVQKGALRYAEASEEYLLPLERRQVDLDEALERTRNRVRPSLDLPAILQRNVSLPRLPASRFNARHGTDRQAFWRLFRAAELGDPSAFLAKVEAFSHQVRPYRGDLLVAFVLAETEEELQAVRELAEAGSLDHPRLILGLPSKPASFANEALEVRALDRLRALEPPFSDPTSNEYRQVTARLEAARSALRKSFQKLLQPGEMVFRHQGQVFTDLDVKSLQDLVDRVIDETVGAPPALSEPALAFLRDRGHTRRQRQVALNHLLACRGELALRTDAGVTGRILKTGLVETGILALQSEARNWTSFNLVEKVPEQGLGRAFNQLRQKLVGGAGEARTVPGLDLVVPLIEPPYSLTPATVELLLATLFWKWPRELGLRRNWQRAQVEGRPELLEEVIPSAEALFDMVSAPEDWVVLFVDA
;
A
#
# COMPACT_ATOMS: atom_id res chain seq x y z
N LEU A 1 42.03 28.60 6.65
CA LEU A 1 42.01 28.73 8.12
C LEU A 1 41.62 27.37 8.68
N ALA A 2 42.60 26.63 9.20
CA ALA A 2 42.41 25.27 9.69
C ALA A 2 41.35 25.23 10.81
N SER A 3 40.55 24.16 10.77
CA SER A 3 39.55 23.74 11.77
C SER A 3 39.94 24.14 13.20
N LYS A 4 39.18 25.08 13.77
CA LYS A 4 39.01 25.25 15.23
C LYS A 4 37.80 24.44 15.70
N GLU A 5 37.57 23.26 15.15
CA GLU A 5 36.57 22.37 15.76
C GLU A 5 37.15 21.86 17.07
N LYS A 6 36.57 22.34 18.19
CA LYS A 6 36.89 21.84 19.52
C LYS A 6 36.52 20.36 19.57
N THR A 7 37.51 19.47 19.46
CA THR A 7 37.31 18.04 19.73
C THR A 7 37.06 17.82 21.23
N ALA A 8 36.43 16.70 21.60
CA ALA A 8 36.22 16.34 23.01
C ALA A 8 37.53 16.44 23.83
N PHE A 9 38.67 16.07 23.25
CA PHE A 9 39.99 16.17 23.87
C PHE A 9 40.42 17.61 24.18
N THR A 10 40.11 18.58 23.32
CA THR A 10 40.39 20.00 23.59
C THR A 10 39.51 20.57 24.70
N ILE A 11 38.26 20.10 24.84
CA ILE A 11 37.35 20.51 25.93
C ILE A 11 37.87 20.00 27.28
N PHE A 12 38.34 18.76 27.34
CA PHE A 12 38.88 18.19 28.58
C PHE A 12 40.23 18.77 29.01
N ALA A 13 41.00 19.34 28.07
CA ALA A 13 42.29 19.97 28.32
C ALA A 13 42.20 21.49 28.62
N ASP A 14 41.04 22.10 28.47
CA ASP A 14 40.87 23.56 28.60
C ASP A 14 40.75 24.00 30.07
N ALA A 15 41.65 24.89 30.49
CA ALA A 15 41.72 25.47 31.84
C ALA A 15 40.88 26.75 32.00
N THR A 16 40.13 27.17 30.99
CA THR A 16 39.22 28.32 31.08
C THR A 16 38.09 28.09 32.10
N PRO A 17 37.53 29.16 32.69
CA PRO A 17 36.41 29.05 33.63
C PRO A 17 35.26 28.22 33.06
N GLY A 18 34.76 27.27 33.86
CA GLY A 18 33.71 26.33 33.45
C GLY A 18 34.21 25.10 32.69
N GLY A 19 35.48 25.04 32.26
CA GLY A 19 36.06 23.84 31.63
C GLY A 19 36.31 22.69 32.61
N PHE A 20 36.51 21.46 32.10
CA PHE A 20 36.72 20.28 32.94
C PHE A 20 38.04 20.33 33.72
N LEU A 21 39.13 20.79 33.11
CA LEU A 21 40.41 20.93 33.80
C LEU A 21 40.35 22.04 34.86
N TYR A 22 39.59 23.10 34.60
CA TYR A 22 39.31 24.13 35.61
C TYR A 22 38.52 23.55 36.79
N PHE A 23 37.53 22.69 36.52
CA PHE A 23 36.76 22.00 37.56
C PHE A 23 37.68 21.14 38.45
N LEU A 24 38.52 20.29 37.85
CA LEU A 24 39.43 19.41 38.60
C LEU A 24 40.43 20.16 39.49
N LYS A 25 40.88 21.34 39.07
CA LYS A 25 41.88 22.13 39.81
C LYS A 25 41.29 22.95 40.95
N ASN A 26 40.02 23.36 40.84
CA ASN A 26 39.44 24.38 41.72
C ASN A 26 38.32 23.85 42.64
N PHE A 27 37.81 22.64 42.40
CA PHE A 27 36.75 22.05 43.20
C PHE A 27 37.23 20.80 43.94
N ALA A 28 36.84 20.68 45.20
CA ALA A 28 37.16 19.49 45.99
C ALA A 28 36.49 18.25 45.39
N VAL A 29 37.24 17.15 45.28
CA VAL A 29 36.75 15.87 44.74
C VAL A 29 35.62 15.29 45.59
N THR A 30 35.60 15.57 46.89
CA THR A 30 34.57 15.13 47.83
C THR A 30 33.84 16.31 48.45
N GLN A 31 32.52 16.27 48.41
CA GLN A 31 31.64 17.22 49.08
C GLN A 31 31.59 16.96 50.60
N PRO A 32 31.18 17.94 51.43
CA PRO A 32 31.05 17.78 52.88
C PRO A 32 30.12 16.64 53.34
N ASN A 33 29.26 16.14 52.45
CA ASN A 33 28.34 15.03 52.67
C ASN A 33 28.92 13.65 52.29
N GLY A 34 30.21 13.58 51.94
CA GLY A 34 30.90 12.34 51.53
C GLY A 34 30.66 11.90 50.08
N ARG A 35 29.89 12.65 49.29
CA ARG A 35 29.67 12.36 47.86
C ARG A 35 30.78 12.93 46.98
N LEU A 36 30.96 12.35 45.80
CA LEU A 36 31.87 12.88 44.79
C LEU A 36 31.31 14.18 44.19
N SER A 37 32.16 15.19 44.09
CA SER A 37 31.87 16.38 43.29
C SER A 37 32.09 16.02 41.82
N LEU A 38 31.00 15.94 41.06
CA LEU A 38 31.05 15.61 39.63
C LEU A 38 30.94 16.87 38.78
N TYR A 39 31.54 16.82 37.60
CA TYR A 39 31.36 17.84 36.58
C TYR A 39 30.01 17.61 35.89
N THR A 40 29.03 18.47 36.19
CA THR A 40 27.63 18.34 35.76
C THR A 40 27.30 19.25 34.57
N VAL A 41 26.17 18.99 33.92
CA VAL A 41 25.74 19.67 32.69
C VAL A 41 25.62 21.19 32.87
N ASP A 42 25.17 21.66 34.03
CA ASP A 42 25.09 23.10 34.35
C ASP A 42 26.46 23.79 34.44
N ALA A 43 27.52 23.07 34.80
CA ALA A 43 28.88 23.59 34.81
C ALA A 43 29.45 23.70 33.38
N MET A 44 29.06 22.78 32.48
CA MET A 44 29.43 22.85 31.06
C MET A 44 28.91 24.12 30.39
N TYR A 45 27.72 24.59 30.77
CA TYR A 45 27.16 25.83 30.22
C TYR A 45 28.15 26.99 30.30
N THR A 46 28.81 27.19 31.44
CA THR A 46 29.75 28.31 31.66
C THR A 46 30.95 28.26 30.71
N HIS A 47 31.40 27.07 30.30
CA HIS A 47 32.48 26.96 29.31
C HIS A 47 32.04 27.44 27.91
N PHE A 48 30.78 27.18 27.55
CA PHE A 48 30.25 27.49 26.22
C PHE A 48 29.49 28.81 26.15
N GLU A 49 29.21 29.47 27.28
CA GLU A 49 28.39 30.67 27.39
C GLU A 49 28.71 31.73 26.33
N LYS A 50 29.98 32.15 26.22
CA LYS A 50 30.39 33.14 25.20
C LYS A 50 30.21 32.67 23.76
N ALA A 51 30.41 31.37 23.49
CA ALA A 51 30.23 30.82 22.15
C ALA A 51 28.75 30.72 21.80
N LEU A 52 27.90 30.38 22.77
CA LEU A 52 26.45 30.33 22.63
C LEU A 52 25.85 31.73 22.42
N GLU A 53 26.37 32.74 23.11
CA GLU A 53 25.96 34.15 22.94
C GLU A 53 26.33 34.73 21.57
N GLN A 54 27.46 34.29 21.00
CA GLN A 54 27.97 34.79 19.72
C GLN A 54 27.32 34.12 18.50
N ASP A 55 26.69 32.96 18.68
CA ASP A 55 26.05 32.21 17.61
C ASP A 55 24.62 32.72 17.35
N PRO A 56 24.32 33.27 16.17
CA PRO A 56 22.98 33.73 15.83
C PRO A 56 21.91 32.63 15.93
N ALA A 57 22.27 31.36 15.75
CA ALA A 57 21.35 30.23 15.84
C ALA A 57 20.82 29.99 17.26
N HIS A 58 21.55 30.42 18.29
CA HIS A 58 21.20 30.18 19.70
C HIS A 58 20.64 31.41 20.40
N LYS A 59 20.59 32.55 19.70
CA LYS A 59 20.17 33.85 20.26
C LYS A 59 18.85 33.79 21.01
N GLU A 60 17.83 33.14 20.45
CA GLU A 60 16.50 33.01 21.06
C GLU A 60 16.53 32.18 22.36
N PHE A 61 17.28 31.09 22.36
CA PHE A 61 17.48 30.27 23.55
C PHE A 61 18.22 31.06 24.65
N VAL A 62 19.25 31.82 24.28
CA VAL A 62 20.05 32.63 25.21
C VAL A 62 19.20 33.76 25.80
N GLU A 63 18.39 34.44 24.99
CA GLU A 63 17.47 35.48 25.44
C GLU A 63 16.40 34.92 26.38
N ALA A 64 15.79 33.77 26.04
CA ALA A 64 14.82 33.10 26.89
C ALA A 64 15.45 32.63 28.22
N MET A 65 16.69 32.14 28.18
CA MET A 65 17.48 31.75 29.34
C MET A 65 17.74 32.97 30.26
N HIS A 66 18.26 34.08 29.71
CA HIS A 66 18.50 35.30 30.49
C HIS A 66 17.21 35.84 31.13
N LYS A 67 16.11 35.87 30.38
CA LYS A 67 14.79 36.25 30.91
C LYS A 67 14.34 35.32 32.02
N ALA A 68 14.48 34.01 31.85
CA ALA A 68 14.12 33.02 32.86
C ALA A 68 14.97 33.17 34.15
N ILE A 69 16.27 33.46 34.06
CA ILE A 69 17.13 33.73 35.24
C ILE A 69 16.67 34.98 35.97
N LEU A 70 16.35 36.06 35.25
CA LEU A 70 15.86 37.30 35.85
C LEU A 70 14.53 37.08 36.58
N VAL A 71 13.60 36.33 35.97
CA VAL A 71 12.28 36.02 36.53
C VAL A 71 12.37 35.07 37.72
N ALA A 72 13.30 34.12 37.71
CA ALA A 72 13.47 33.16 38.80
C ALA A 72 13.78 33.86 40.13
N GLY A 73 14.63 34.89 40.12
CA GLY A 73 15.11 35.57 41.32
C GLY A 73 15.86 34.61 42.26
N ASP A 74 15.55 34.66 43.54
CA ASP A 74 16.22 33.88 44.59
C ASP A 74 15.67 32.45 44.79
N ILE A 75 15.05 31.85 43.77
CA ILE A 75 14.61 30.45 43.86
C ILE A 75 15.86 29.55 44.04
N PRO A 76 15.88 28.66 45.05
CA PRO A 76 16.99 27.74 45.27
C PRO A 76 17.30 26.92 44.00
N GLN A 77 18.58 26.73 43.69
CA GLN A 77 19.05 25.94 42.54
C GLN A 77 18.56 26.40 41.15
N ALA A 78 17.83 27.51 41.03
CA ALA A 78 17.22 27.95 39.78
C ALA A 78 18.21 28.05 38.62
N ARG A 79 19.37 28.66 38.87
CA ARG A 79 20.43 28.79 37.85
C ARG A 79 20.92 27.44 37.32
N ARG A 80 21.04 26.44 38.19
CA ARG A 80 21.51 25.09 37.80
C ARG A 80 20.46 24.36 36.97
N LEU A 81 19.20 24.41 37.43
CA LEU A 81 18.07 23.80 36.73
C LEU A 81 17.85 24.42 35.35
N LEU A 82 17.79 25.75 35.29
CA LEU A 82 17.55 26.44 34.03
C LEU A 82 18.67 26.22 33.01
N ARG A 83 19.95 26.23 33.42
CA ARG A 83 21.09 25.91 32.54
C ARG A 83 21.02 24.49 31.99
N THR A 84 20.55 23.54 32.80
CA THR A 84 20.39 22.14 32.37
C THR A 84 19.25 22.01 31.37
N VAL A 85 18.09 22.63 31.67
CA VAL A 85 16.95 22.69 30.74
C VAL A 85 17.35 23.33 29.41
N PHE A 86 18.10 24.44 29.45
CA PHE A 86 18.63 25.09 28.26
C PHE A 86 19.46 24.12 27.41
N ILE A 87 20.43 23.42 28.02
CA ILE A 87 21.30 22.50 27.27
C ILE A 87 20.49 21.35 26.66
N PHE A 88 19.53 20.79 27.40
CA PHE A 88 18.69 19.70 26.91
C PHE A 88 17.83 20.13 25.72
N GLN A 89 17.20 21.30 25.80
CA GLN A 89 16.42 21.86 24.70
C GLN A 89 17.28 22.26 23.50
N LEU A 90 18.50 22.76 23.74
CA LEU A 90 19.44 23.13 22.68
C LEU A 90 19.92 21.90 21.89
N ILE A 91 20.22 20.80 22.58
CA ILE A 91 20.67 19.55 21.97
C ILE A 91 19.51 18.85 21.23
N GLY A 92 18.29 18.90 21.79
CA GLY A 92 17.09 18.39 21.13
C GLY A 92 17.09 16.87 20.88
N HIS A 93 17.88 16.10 21.64
CA HIS A 93 18.03 14.66 21.47
C HIS A 93 16.98 13.89 22.29
N ASP A 94 16.40 12.82 21.73
CA ASP A 94 15.27 12.09 22.34
C ASP A 94 15.53 11.52 23.74
N ARG A 95 16.79 11.25 24.07
CA ARG A 95 17.23 10.70 25.37
C ARG A 95 17.55 11.76 26.44
N LEU A 96 17.48 13.04 26.10
CA LEU A 96 17.79 14.16 27.00
C LEU A 96 16.60 15.11 27.03
N ARG A 97 15.49 14.63 27.59
CA ARG A 97 14.27 15.39 27.79
C ARG A 97 14.34 16.12 29.11
N SER A 98 13.79 17.32 29.16
CA SER A 98 13.78 18.14 30.38
C SER A 98 12.71 17.70 31.38
N ARG A 99 12.63 16.39 31.67
CA ARG A 99 11.75 15.80 32.69
C ARG A 99 12.39 15.91 34.07
N ALA A 100 11.57 15.92 35.12
CA ALA A 100 12.08 16.07 36.49
C ALA A 100 13.17 15.04 36.85
N GLU A 101 12.96 13.77 36.50
CA GLU A 101 13.90 12.67 36.79
C GLU A 101 15.23 12.83 36.04
N GLU A 102 15.16 13.22 34.76
CA GLU A 102 16.33 13.39 33.90
C GLU A 102 17.17 14.60 34.32
N LEU A 103 16.53 15.70 34.74
CA LEU A 103 17.21 16.87 35.29
C LEU A 103 17.91 16.56 36.62
N VAL A 104 17.24 15.81 37.50
CA VAL A 104 17.82 15.34 38.77
C VAL A 104 19.03 14.45 38.53
N TRP A 105 18.91 13.52 37.58
CA TRP A 105 19.99 12.62 37.19
C TRP A 105 21.20 13.39 36.62
N ALA A 106 20.97 14.32 35.68
CA ALA A 106 22.01 15.10 35.03
C ALA A 106 22.79 16.01 35.98
N LEU A 107 22.17 16.41 37.10
CA LEU A 107 22.77 17.26 38.13
C LEU A 107 23.37 16.48 39.31
N HIS A 108 23.32 15.15 39.27
CA HIS A 108 23.81 14.24 40.32
C HIS A 108 23.31 14.59 41.74
N MET A 109 22.07 15.08 41.85
CA MET A 109 21.53 15.61 43.10
C MET A 109 21.32 14.53 44.17
N GLY A 110 21.53 14.88 45.43
CA GLY A 110 21.27 13.99 46.58
C GLY A 110 19.82 14.08 47.05
N GLU A 111 19.34 13.13 47.87
CA GLU A 111 17.93 13.07 48.27
C GLU A 111 17.34 14.38 48.81
N ARG A 112 18.12 15.15 49.59
CA ARG A 112 17.70 16.46 50.08
C ARG A 112 17.63 17.51 48.97
N GLU A 113 18.59 17.49 48.04
CA GLU A 113 18.63 18.40 46.89
C GLU A 113 17.51 18.09 45.90
N VAL A 114 17.14 16.82 45.72
CA VAL A 114 16.03 16.41 44.84
C VAL A 114 14.71 17.05 45.28
N ARG A 115 14.40 17.03 46.58
CA ARG A 115 13.18 17.68 47.11
C ARG A 115 13.20 19.19 46.87
N ILE A 116 14.37 19.82 47.02
CA ILE A 116 14.54 21.25 46.76
C ILE A 116 14.38 21.53 45.27
N ALA A 117 14.94 20.70 44.40
CA ALA A 117 14.86 20.83 42.95
C ALA A 117 13.42 20.69 42.43
N GLN A 118 12.67 19.70 42.90
CA GLN A 118 11.27 19.49 42.54
C GLN A 118 10.42 20.72 42.89
N ARG A 119 10.53 21.21 44.13
CA ARG A 119 9.84 22.43 44.57
C ARG A 119 10.29 23.66 43.77
N SER A 120 11.57 23.71 43.40
CA SER A 120 12.12 24.82 42.61
C SER A 120 11.60 24.80 41.17
N LEU A 121 11.44 23.63 40.55
CA LEU A 121 10.82 23.49 39.22
C LEU A 121 9.37 23.97 39.22
N GLU A 122 8.58 23.60 40.24
CA GLU A 122 7.21 24.09 40.41
C GLU A 122 7.16 25.61 40.55
N LEU A 123 8.03 26.19 41.39
CA LEU A 123 8.12 27.63 41.58
C LEU A 123 8.59 28.37 40.31
N LEU A 124 9.51 27.78 39.54
CA LEU A 124 9.96 28.32 38.26
C LEU A 124 8.82 28.36 37.23
N VAL A 125 7.95 27.35 37.21
CA VAL A 125 6.74 27.34 36.38
C VAL A 125 5.76 28.40 36.85
N GLN A 126 5.49 28.48 38.16
CA GLN A 126 4.56 29.46 38.73
C GLN A 126 4.98 30.92 38.47
N LYS A 127 6.29 31.20 38.51
CA LYS A 127 6.83 32.53 38.18
C LYS A 127 6.91 32.81 36.68
N GLY A 128 6.65 31.82 35.82
CA GLY A 128 6.79 31.96 34.37
C GLY A 128 8.24 31.95 33.87
N ALA A 129 9.20 31.50 34.69
CA ALA A 129 10.58 31.26 34.26
C ALA A 129 10.71 29.98 33.42
N LEU A 130 9.80 29.01 33.62
CA LEU A 130 9.66 27.80 32.82
C LEU A 130 8.20 27.60 32.42
N ARG A 131 7.97 26.84 31.34
CA ARG A 131 6.67 26.30 30.95
C ARG A 131 6.68 24.80 31.16
N TYR A 132 5.64 24.26 31.78
CA TYR A 132 5.43 22.81 31.86
C TYR A 132 4.54 22.33 30.71
N ALA A 133 4.99 21.34 29.96
CA ALA A 133 4.22 20.72 28.87
C ALA A 133 3.57 19.42 29.37
N GLU A 134 2.27 19.46 29.70
CA GLU A 134 1.55 18.32 30.30
C GLU A 134 1.59 17.06 29.44
N ALA A 135 1.54 17.19 28.11
CA ALA A 135 1.53 16.04 27.20
C ALA A 135 2.85 15.26 27.15
N SER A 136 3.99 15.92 27.41
CA SER A 136 5.34 15.31 27.36
C SER A 136 6.02 15.21 28.73
N GLU A 137 5.42 15.82 29.75
CA GLU A 137 5.95 15.96 31.12
C GLU A 137 7.29 16.72 31.17
N GLU A 138 7.51 17.64 30.22
CA GLU A 138 8.76 18.38 30.07
C GLU A 138 8.69 19.81 30.62
N TYR A 139 9.77 20.26 31.25
CA TYR A 139 10.01 21.65 31.62
C TYR A 139 10.79 22.36 30.51
N LEU A 140 10.24 23.45 29.99
CA LEU A 140 10.75 24.12 28.80
C LEU A 140 10.99 25.61 29.07
N LEU A 141 12.06 26.17 28.53
CA LEU A 141 12.22 27.63 28.47
C LEU A 141 11.07 28.25 27.64
N PRO A 142 10.54 29.40 28.06
CA PRO A 142 9.51 30.12 27.33
C PRO A 142 10.14 30.85 26.14
N LEU A 143 10.40 30.11 25.05
CA LEU A 143 10.83 30.68 23.78
C LEU A 143 9.67 31.52 23.20
N GLU A 144 9.95 32.78 22.89
CA GLU A 144 9.03 33.60 22.10
C GLU A 144 8.99 32.98 20.70
N ARG A 145 7.90 32.24 20.41
CA ARG A 145 7.74 31.51 19.14
C ARG A 145 7.91 32.51 17.99
N ARG A 146 9.03 32.43 17.27
CA ARG A 146 9.13 33.01 15.94
C ARG A 146 8.02 32.36 15.12
N GLN A 147 7.08 33.16 14.60
CA GLN A 147 6.12 32.65 13.62
C GLN A 147 6.95 32.05 12.48
N VAL A 148 6.95 30.72 12.38
CA VAL A 148 7.54 30.06 11.21
C VAL A 148 6.63 30.41 10.06
N ASP A 149 7.14 31.24 9.15
CA ASP A 149 6.40 31.61 7.96
C ASP A 149 6.09 30.32 7.17
N LEU A 150 4.79 30.05 7.01
CA LEU A 150 4.32 28.89 6.28
C LEU A 150 4.82 28.90 4.84
N ASP A 151 4.88 30.08 4.20
CA ASP A 151 5.32 30.19 2.81
C ASP A 151 6.80 29.83 2.68
N GLU A 152 7.64 30.28 3.62
CA GLU A 152 9.06 29.94 3.63
C GLU A 152 9.29 28.45 3.90
N ALA A 153 8.59 27.87 4.88
CA ALA A 153 8.67 26.44 5.18
C ALA A 153 8.19 25.58 4.00
N LEU A 154 7.15 26.05 3.31
CA LEU A 154 6.60 25.38 2.13
C LEU A 154 7.57 25.40 0.96
N GLU A 155 8.17 26.54 0.63
CA GLU A 155 9.17 26.63 -0.44
C GLU A 155 10.39 25.73 -0.19
N ARG A 156 10.92 25.72 1.04
CA ARG A 156 12.00 24.81 1.42
C ARG A 156 11.60 23.34 1.23
N THR A 157 10.36 23.00 1.60
CA THR A 157 9.85 21.62 1.49
C THR A 157 9.59 21.22 0.03
N ARG A 158 9.08 22.13 -0.81
CA ARG A 158 8.92 21.90 -2.26
C ARG A 158 10.24 21.50 -2.91
N ASN A 159 11.31 22.24 -2.61
CA ASN A 159 12.65 21.97 -3.16
C ASN A 159 13.19 20.60 -2.72
N ARG A 160 12.93 20.17 -1.48
CA ARG A 160 13.32 18.85 -0.97
C ARG A 160 12.54 17.70 -1.62
N VAL A 161 11.25 17.92 -1.92
CA VAL A 161 10.35 16.87 -2.42
C VAL A 161 10.42 16.71 -3.93
N ARG A 162 10.66 17.80 -4.68
CA ARG A 162 10.63 17.86 -6.15
C ARG A 162 11.36 16.70 -6.86
N PRO A 163 12.58 16.28 -6.46
CA PRO A 163 13.30 15.19 -7.14
C PRO A 163 12.62 13.81 -7.04
N SER A 164 11.74 13.64 -6.06
CA SER A 164 11.06 12.37 -5.75
C SER A 164 9.56 12.40 -6.07
N LEU A 165 9.12 13.33 -6.91
CA LEU A 165 7.72 13.52 -7.24
C LEU A 165 7.21 12.39 -8.14
N ASP A 166 6.40 11.50 -7.58
CA ASP A 166 5.62 10.50 -8.32
C ASP A 166 4.21 11.04 -8.59
N LEU A 167 4.05 11.67 -9.76
CA LEU A 167 2.81 12.34 -10.15
C LEU A 167 1.64 11.36 -10.29
N PRO A 168 1.76 10.22 -11.02
CA PRO A 168 0.70 9.21 -11.06
C PRO A 168 0.23 8.77 -9.68
N ALA A 169 1.15 8.47 -8.75
CA ALA A 169 0.78 8.01 -7.42
C ALA A 169 0.08 9.09 -6.59
N ILE A 170 0.50 10.36 -6.69
CA ILE A 170 -0.14 11.47 -5.99
C ILE A 170 -1.56 11.70 -6.54
N LEU A 171 -1.74 11.71 -7.86
CA LEU A 171 -3.04 11.91 -8.49
C LEU A 171 -4.02 10.77 -8.11
N GLN A 172 -3.57 9.52 -8.18
CA GLN A 172 -4.38 8.35 -7.82
C GLN A 172 -4.82 8.32 -6.36
N ARG A 173 -4.02 8.90 -5.44
CA ARG A 173 -4.38 9.01 -4.02
C ARG A 173 -5.43 10.10 -3.74
N ASN A 174 -5.43 11.17 -4.54
CA ASN A 174 -6.28 12.33 -4.30
C ASN A 174 -7.59 12.30 -5.10
N VAL A 175 -7.66 11.50 -6.17
CA VAL A 175 -8.84 11.43 -7.03
C VAL A 175 -9.32 9.99 -7.17
N SER A 176 -10.49 9.71 -6.59
CA SER A 176 -11.21 8.46 -6.85
C SER A 176 -11.78 8.50 -8.26
N LEU A 177 -11.37 7.57 -9.11
CA LEU A 177 -11.92 7.50 -10.45
C LEU A 177 -13.09 6.52 -10.52
N PRO A 178 -14.04 6.78 -11.43
CA PRO A 178 -15.17 5.89 -11.62
C PRO A 178 -14.71 4.50 -12.07
N ARG A 179 -15.48 3.49 -11.67
CA ARG A 179 -15.37 2.16 -12.27
C ARG A 179 -15.97 2.20 -13.66
N LEU A 180 -15.40 1.44 -14.58
CA LEU A 180 -15.89 1.28 -15.95
C LEU A 180 -16.38 -0.16 -16.13
N PRO A 181 -17.60 -0.49 -15.67
CA PRO A 181 -18.16 -1.82 -15.86
C PRO A 181 -18.58 -2.04 -17.31
N ALA A 182 -18.38 -3.26 -17.81
CA ALA A 182 -18.98 -3.72 -19.06
C ALA A 182 -20.46 -4.03 -18.81
N SER A 183 -21.29 -2.99 -18.75
CA SER A 183 -22.65 -3.10 -18.20
C SER A 183 -23.54 -3.99 -19.03
N ARG A 184 -23.47 -3.88 -20.37
CA ARG A 184 -24.27 -4.71 -21.28
C ARG A 184 -23.76 -6.15 -21.30
N PHE A 185 -22.45 -6.34 -21.33
CA PHE A 185 -21.83 -7.65 -21.28
C PHE A 185 -22.20 -8.39 -19.98
N ASN A 186 -22.07 -7.70 -18.85
CA ASN A 186 -22.40 -8.24 -17.52
C ASN A 186 -23.87 -8.63 -17.42
N ALA A 187 -24.77 -7.81 -17.94
CA ALA A 187 -26.20 -8.13 -17.96
C ALA A 187 -26.51 -9.36 -18.82
N ARG A 188 -25.80 -9.55 -19.94
CA ARG A 188 -25.98 -10.69 -20.85
C ARG A 188 -25.45 -12.00 -20.25
N HIS A 189 -24.29 -11.97 -19.60
CA HIS A 189 -23.59 -13.16 -19.12
C HIS A 189 -23.69 -13.40 -17.60
N GLY A 190 -24.39 -12.53 -16.86
CA GLY A 190 -24.53 -12.66 -15.41
C GLY A 190 -23.22 -12.50 -14.63
N THR A 191 -22.26 -11.75 -15.17
CA THR A 191 -20.92 -11.58 -14.60
C THR A 191 -20.68 -10.14 -14.10
N ASP A 192 -19.49 -9.83 -13.61
CA ASP A 192 -19.14 -8.53 -13.04
C ASP A 192 -17.84 -7.94 -13.57
N ARG A 193 -17.60 -8.18 -14.87
CA ARG A 193 -16.44 -7.74 -15.63
C ARG A 193 -16.36 -6.23 -15.76
N GLN A 194 -15.15 -5.70 -15.76
CA GLN A 194 -14.89 -4.26 -15.83
C GLN A 194 -13.54 -3.98 -16.47
N ALA A 195 -13.35 -2.75 -16.95
CA ALA A 195 -12.03 -2.25 -17.25
C ALA A 195 -11.34 -1.74 -15.96
N PHE A 196 -10.06 -2.04 -15.85
CA PHE A 196 -9.15 -1.38 -14.93
C PHE A 196 -8.55 -0.17 -15.63
N TRP A 197 -8.33 0.92 -14.93
CA TRP A 197 -7.66 2.07 -15.51
C TRP A 197 -6.41 2.40 -14.71
N ARG A 198 -5.42 3.02 -15.36
CA ARG A 198 -4.17 3.43 -14.73
C ARG A 198 -3.64 4.69 -15.40
N LEU A 199 -2.92 5.51 -14.63
CA LEU A 199 -2.23 6.69 -15.14
C LEU A 199 -0.82 6.31 -15.54
N PHE A 200 -0.36 6.85 -16.66
CA PHE A 200 1.01 6.71 -17.14
C PHE A 200 1.54 8.08 -17.53
N ARG A 201 2.80 8.37 -17.22
CA ARG A 201 3.48 9.53 -17.80
C ARG A 201 3.82 9.26 -19.27
N ALA A 202 3.82 10.29 -20.10
CA ALA A 202 4.26 10.18 -21.50
C ALA A 202 5.63 9.49 -21.64
N ALA A 203 6.58 9.81 -20.76
CA ALA A 203 7.90 9.17 -20.73
C ALA A 203 7.87 7.64 -20.50
N GLU A 204 6.85 7.10 -19.82
CA GLU A 204 6.72 5.65 -19.61
C GLU A 204 6.30 4.89 -20.87
N LEU A 205 5.81 5.60 -21.89
CA LEU A 205 5.42 5.04 -23.19
C LEU A 205 6.56 5.14 -24.21
N GLY A 206 7.64 5.84 -23.90
CA GLY A 206 8.80 6.02 -24.79
C GLY A 206 9.53 4.73 -25.14
N ASP A 207 9.37 3.67 -24.35
CA ASP A 207 9.70 2.29 -24.71
C ASP A 207 8.40 1.48 -24.86
N PRO A 208 7.86 1.35 -26.08
CA PRO A 208 6.63 0.61 -26.33
C PRO A 208 6.70 -0.85 -25.89
N SER A 209 7.87 -1.49 -26.00
CA SER A 209 8.02 -2.91 -25.67
C SER A 209 7.88 -3.15 -24.17
N ALA A 210 8.53 -2.31 -23.35
CA ALA A 210 8.41 -2.37 -21.90
C ALA A 210 7.01 -1.96 -21.42
N PHE A 211 6.38 -1.00 -22.10
CA PHE A 211 5.00 -0.61 -21.79
C PHE A 211 4.02 -1.77 -22.07
N LEU A 212 4.08 -2.39 -23.25
CA LEU A 212 3.21 -3.51 -23.61
C LEU A 212 3.46 -4.74 -22.72
N ALA A 213 4.69 -5.01 -22.30
CA ALA A 213 4.97 -6.07 -21.32
C ALA A 213 4.26 -5.82 -19.97
N LYS A 214 4.12 -4.56 -19.54
CA LYS A 214 3.31 -4.22 -18.34
C LYS A 214 1.81 -4.45 -18.57
N VAL A 215 1.32 -4.23 -19.79
CA VAL A 215 -0.07 -4.52 -20.17
C VAL A 215 -0.31 -6.02 -20.17
N GLU A 216 0.63 -6.81 -20.71
CA GLU A 216 0.52 -8.27 -20.76
C GLU A 216 0.58 -8.90 -19.35
N ALA A 217 1.49 -8.42 -18.51
CA ALA A 217 1.56 -8.86 -17.11
C ALA A 217 0.26 -8.56 -16.34
N PHE A 218 -0.45 -7.49 -16.72
CA PHE A 218 -1.76 -7.17 -16.16
C PHE A 218 -2.84 -8.13 -16.66
N SER A 219 -2.86 -8.50 -17.94
CA SER A 219 -3.86 -9.42 -18.52
C SER A 219 -3.78 -10.84 -17.96
N HIS A 220 -2.61 -11.30 -17.52
CA HIS A 220 -2.43 -12.62 -16.91
C HIS A 220 -2.69 -12.65 -15.40
N GLN A 221 -2.91 -11.51 -14.74
CA GLN A 221 -3.18 -11.50 -13.31
C GLN A 221 -4.59 -12.04 -13.01
N VAL A 222 -4.66 -13.29 -12.53
CA VAL A 222 -5.92 -13.95 -12.18
C VAL A 222 -6.55 -13.35 -10.91
N ARG A 223 -5.73 -13.12 -9.87
CA ARG A 223 -6.18 -12.61 -8.55
C ARG A 223 -5.19 -11.58 -7.96
N PRO A 224 -5.68 -10.57 -7.21
CA PRO A 224 -7.07 -10.14 -7.17
C PRO A 224 -7.53 -9.61 -8.54
N TYR A 225 -8.77 -9.90 -8.92
CA TYR A 225 -9.33 -9.40 -10.18
C TYR A 225 -9.38 -7.87 -10.20
N ARG A 226 -8.72 -7.27 -11.19
CA ARG A 226 -8.66 -5.81 -11.38
C ARG A 226 -9.54 -5.35 -12.53
N GLY A 227 -9.54 -6.10 -13.63
CA GLY A 227 -10.33 -5.85 -14.84
C GLY A 227 -9.83 -6.72 -15.99
N ASP A 228 -10.62 -6.87 -17.04
CA ASP A 228 -10.24 -7.62 -18.25
C ASP A 228 -9.51 -6.77 -19.29
N LEU A 229 -9.63 -5.46 -19.16
CA LEU A 229 -9.16 -4.45 -20.10
C LEU A 229 -8.45 -3.35 -19.32
N LEU A 230 -7.30 -2.88 -19.80
CA LEU A 230 -6.62 -1.72 -19.27
C LEU A 230 -7.02 -0.46 -20.03
N VAL A 231 -7.49 0.57 -19.33
CA VAL A 231 -7.65 1.93 -19.86
C VAL A 231 -6.46 2.76 -19.35
N ALA A 232 -5.48 2.98 -20.22
CA ALA A 232 -4.29 3.75 -19.90
C ALA A 232 -4.53 5.23 -20.18
N PHE A 233 -4.67 6.03 -19.13
CA PHE A 233 -4.75 7.48 -19.23
C PHE A 233 -3.34 8.07 -19.22
N VAL A 234 -2.98 8.74 -20.30
CA VAL A 234 -1.64 9.33 -20.44
C VAL A 234 -1.63 10.75 -19.90
N LEU A 235 -0.64 11.05 -19.08
CA LEU A 235 -0.31 12.38 -18.62
C LEU A 235 0.78 12.94 -19.52
N ALA A 236 0.44 13.96 -20.29
CA ALA A 236 1.38 14.74 -21.10
C ALA A 236 1.35 16.19 -20.60
N GLU A 237 2.46 16.67 -20.05
CA GLU A 237 2.55 17.99 -19.45
C GLU A 237 2.92 19.06 -20.49
N THR A 238 3.55 18.67 -21.61
CA THR A 238 3.91 19.56 -22.73
C THR A 238 3.35 19.08 -24.07
N GLU A 239 3.35 19.97 -25.07
CA GLU A 239 2.91 19.62 -26.43
C GLU A 239 3.88 18.64 -27.10
N GLU A 240 5.18 18.75 -26.82
CA GLU A 240 6.19 17.83 -27.35
C GLU A 240 5.99 16.40 -26.82
N GLU A 241 5.70 16.26 -25.52
CA GLU A 241 5.37 14.95 -24.92
C GLU A 241 4.10 14.34 -25.53
N LEU A 242 3.07 15.17 -25.70
CA LEU A 242 1.81 14.73 -26.27
C LEU A 242 1.98 14.29 -27.73
N GLN A 243 2.73 15.05 -28.52
CA GLN A 243 3.00 14.75 -29.92
C GLN A 243 3.82 13.47 -30.08
N ALA A 244 4.86 13.27 -29.26
CA ALA A 244 5.65 12.04 -29.28
C ALA A 244 4.79 10.79 -29.00
N VAL A 245 3.89 10.85 -28.01
CA VAL A 245 2.99 9.73 -27.72
C VAL A 245 1.96 9.52 -28.84
N ARG A 246 1.46 10.59 -29.45
CA ARG A 246 0.55 10.49 -30.62
C ARG A 246 1.22 9.76 -31.78
N GLU A 247 2.46 10.10 -32.11
CA GLU A 247 3.23 9.46 -33.17
C GLU A 247 3.43 7.95 -32.91
N LEU A 248 3.77 7.58 -31.67
CA LEU A 248 3.89 6.17 -31.28
C LEU A 248 2.56 5.42 -31.39
N ALA A 249 1.45 6.07 -31.01
CA ALA A 249 0.11 5.49 -31.11
C ALA A 249 -0.38 5.40 -32.58
N GLU A 250 0.00 6.33 -33.44
CA GLU A 250 -0.32 6.32 -34.87
C GLU A 250 0.50 5.28 -35.65
N ALA A 251 1.75 5.06 -35.26
CA ALA A 251 2.58 4.00 -35.79
C ALA A 251 2.12 2.58 -35.36
N GLY A 252 1.08 2.46 -34.53
CA GLY A 252 0.59 1.19 -34.00
C GLY A 252 1.52 0.52 -32.98
N SER A 253 2.58 1.22 -32.53
CA SER A 253 3.57 0.66 -31.61
C SER A 253 3.02 0.41 -30.20
N LEU A 254 1.87 1.03 -29.88
CA LEU A 254 1.19 0.94 -28.59
C LEU A 254 -0.11 0.10 -28.68
N ASP A 255 -0.37 -0.59 -29.78
CA ASP A 255 -1.60 -1.36 -29.96
C ASP A 255 -1.57 -2.67 -29.17
N HIS A 256 -2.67 -2.96 -28.47
CA HIS A 256 -2.86 -4.21 -27.75
C HIS A 256 -4.35 -4.56 -27.63
N PRO A 257 -4.78 -5.83 -27.78
CA PRO A 257 -6.19 -6.21 -27.72
C PRO A 257 -6.88 -5.89 -26.39
N ARG A 258 -6.15 -5.88 -25.29
CA ARG A 258 -6.67 -5.57 -23.95
C ARG A 258 -6.26 -4.18 -23.45
N LEU A 259 -6.07 -3.22 -24.36
CA LEU A 259 -5.70 -1.85 -24.03
C LEU A 259 -6.61 -0.83 -24.73
N ILE A 260 -7.11 0.15 -23.99
CA ILE A 260 -7.61 1.42 -24.52
C ILE A 260 -6.65 2.51 -24.05
N LEU A 261 -6.10 3.28 -24.98
CA LEU A 261 -5.22 4.41 -24.69
C LEU A 261 -6.04 5.71 -24.68
N GLY A 262 -6.09 6.40 -23.55
CA GLY A 262 -6.71 7.73 -23.42
C GLY A 262 -5.63 8.81 -23.43
N LEU A 263 -5.56 9.57 -24.52
CA LEU A 263 -4.65 10.70 -24.68
C LEU A 263 -5.40 12.01 -24.41
N PRO A 264 -4.80 12.98 -23.70
CA PRO A 264 -5.47 14.25 -23.48
C PRO A 264 -5.55 15.04 -24.79
N SER A 265 -6.65 15.75 -25.02
CA SER A 265 -6.83 16.56 -26.24
C SER A 265 -5.84 17.73 -26.30
N LYS A 266 -5.43 18.24 -25.13
CA LYS A 266 -4.42 19.29 -24.95
C LYS A 266 -3.48 18.91 -23.80
N PRO A 267 -2.22 19.39 -23.79
CA PRO A 267 -1.31 19.17 -22.67
C PRO A 267 -1.89 19.73 -21.36
N ALA A 268 -1.65 19.00 -20.27
CA ALA A 268 -2.12 19.39 -18.95
C ALA A 268 -1.05 19.06 -17.91
N SER A 269 -0.43 20.10 -17.34
CA SER A 269 0.51 19.95 -16.24
C SER A 269 -0.21 19.97 -14.90
N PHE A 270 0.19 19.05 -14.02
CA PHE A 270 -0.27 18.97 -12.64
C PHE A 270 0.90 18.90 -11.65
N ALA A 271 2.14 19.01 -12.14
CA ALA A 271 3.34 18.87 -11.32
C ALA A 271 3.37 19.88 -10.18
N ASN A 272 2.97 21.13 -10.42
CA ASN A 272 3.00 22.19 -9.40
C ASN A 272 1.95 21.96 -8.32
N GLU A 273 0.70 21.65 -8.69
CA GLU A 273 -0.37 21.36 -7.73
C GLU A 273 -0.09 20.09 -6.95
N ALA A 274 0.44 19.04 -7.60
CA ALA A 274 0.84 17.81 -6.92
C ALA A 274 2.02 18.03 -5.97
N LEU A 275 2.99 18.88 -6.35
CA LEU A 275 4.13 19.26 -5.52
C LEU A 275 3.66 20.04 -4.28
N GLU A 276 2.71 20.96 -4.45
CA GLU A 276 2.09 21.70 -3.34
C GLU A 276 1.42 20.74 -2.35
N VAL A 277 0.56 19.84 -2.82
CA VAL A 277 -0.11 18.84 -1.96
C VAL A 277 0.91 17.98 -1.23
N ARG A 278 1.93 17.48 -1.93
CA ARG A 278 2.95 16.62 -1.34
C ARG A 278 3.81 17.36 -0.32
N ALA A 279 4.15 18.62 -0.57
CA ALA A 279 4.92 19.45 0.34
C ALA A 279 4.13 19.78 1.62
N LEU A 280 2.85 20.15 1.48
CA LEU A 280 1.95 20.41 2.61
C LEU A 280 1.69 19.15 3.46
N ASP A 281 1.49 17.99 2.83
CA ASP A 281 1.36 16.73 3.55
C ASP A 281 2.63 16.39 4.35
N ARG A 282 3.81 16.65 3.78
CA ARG A 282 5.09 16.43 4.47
C ARG A 282 5.30 17.41 5.62
N LEU A 283 5.02 18.70 5.41
CA LEU A 283 5.09 19.72 6.47
C LEU A 283 4.22 19.33 7.67
N ARG A 284 2.96 19.00 7.42
CA ARG A 284 2.01 18.58 8.45
C ARG A 284 2.47 17.33 9.22
N ALA A 285 3.15 16.42 8.54
CA ALA A 285 3.56 15.15 9.14
C ALA A 285 4.88 15.23 9.92
N LEU A 286 5.82 16.09 9.51
CA LEU A 286 7.22 16.00 9.95
C LEU A 286 7.77 17.26 10.61
N GLU A 287 7.21 18.44 10.33
CA GLU A 287 7.75 19.69 10.87
C GLU A 287 7.05 20.03 12.21
N PRO A 288 7.78 20.11 13.34
CA PRO A 288 7.21 20.30 14.67
C PRO A 288 6.18 21.44 14.83
N PRO A 289 6.33 22.64 14.24
CA PRO A 289 5.32 23.69 14.38
C PRO A 289 4.00 23.33 13.68
N PHE A 290 4.06 22.51 12.62
CA PHE A 290 2.94 22.18 11.74
C PHE A 290 2.33 20.80 12.00
N SER A 291 2.87 20.03 12.95
CA SER A 291 2.41 18.67 13.28
C SER A 291 1.57 18.58 14.55
N ASP A 292 1.56 19.60 15.40
CA ASP A 292 0.76 19.67 16.63
C ASP A 292 -0.70 20.06 16.31
N PRO A 293 -1.69 19.16 16.48
CA PRO A 293 -3.09 19.44 16.15
C PRO A 293 -3.70 20.63 16.90
N THR A 294 -3.11 21.04 18.02
CA THR A 294 -3.57 22.17 18.83
C THR A 294 -3.01 23.51 18.37
N SER A 295 -2.00 23.52 17.49
CA SER A 295 -1.34 24.74 17.02
C SER A 295 -2.16 25.48 15.95
N ASN A 296 -2.00 26.81 15.87
CA ASN A 296 -2.64 27.61 14.83
C ASN A 296 -2.01 27.31 13.46
N GLU A 297 -0.71 27.04 13.45
CA GLU A 297 0.09 26.68 12.29
C GLU A 297 -0.40 25.36 11.67
N TYR A 298 -0.74 24.36 12.49
CA TYR A 298 -1.35 23.10 12.03
C TYR A 298 -2.71 23.35 11.36
N ARG A 299 -3.55 24.22 11.94
CA ARG A 299 -4.85 24.58 11.35
C ARG A 299 -4.67 25.28 10.00
N GLN A 300 -3.71 26.19 9.90
CA GLN A 300 -3.37 26.89 8.65
C GLN A 300 -2.88 25.93 7.56
N VAL A 301 -1.91 25.05 7.89
CA VAL A 301 -1.42 24.02 6.94
C VAL A 301 -2.54 23.08 6.52
N THR A 302 -3.38 22.66 7.45
CA THR A 302 -4.50 21.75 7.15
C THR A 302 -5.51 22.42 6.21
N ALA A 303 -5.89 23.68 6.47
CA ALA A 303 -6.80 24.42 5.60
C ALA A 303 -6.22 24.59 4.18
N ARG A 304 -4.93 24.93 4.06
CA ARG A 304 -4.24 25.07 2.77
C ARG A 304 -4.08 23.73 2.05
N LEU A 305 -3.81 22.65 2.77
CA LEU A 305 -3.72 21.30 2.22
C LEU A 305 -5.06 20.86 1.64
N GLU A 306 -6.16 21.06 2.35
CA GLU A 306 -7.50 20.72 1.84
C GLU A 306 -7.88 21.57 0.63
N ALA A 307 -7.53 22.87 0.62
CA ALA A 307 -7.70 23.72 -0.55
C ALA A 307 -6.87 23.24 -1.76
N ALA A 308 -5.60 22.90 -1.55
CA ALA A 308 -4.71 22.39 -2.60
C ALA A 308 -5.21 21.05 -3.15
N ARG A 309 -5.67 20.13 -2.29
CA ARG A 309 -6.28 18.86 -2.69
C ARG A 309 -7.55 19.07 -3.51
N SER A 310 -8.40 19.99 -3.08
CA SER A 310 -9.63 20.34 -3.79
C SER A 310 -9.34 20.92 -5.17
N ALA A 311 -8.35 21.81 -5.27
CA ALA A 311 -7.91 22.38 -6.54
C ALA A 311 -7.36 21.30 -7.49
N LEU A 312 -6.42 20.48 -7.02
CA LEU A 312 -5.84 19.36 -7.77
C LEU A 312 -6.92 18.36 -8.23
N ARG A 313 -7.87 18.05 -7.35
CA ARG A 313 -8.97 17.13 -7.68
C ARG A 313 -9.86 17.72 -8.77
N LYS A 314 -10.25 18.98 -8.67
CA LYS A 314 -11.10 19.65 -9.68
C LYS A 314 -10.41 19.73 -11.04
N SER A 315 -9.13 20.13 -11.07
CA SER A 315 -8.38 20.24 -12.32
C SER A 315 -8.21 18.87 -12.98
N PHE A 316 -7.83 17.86 -12.19
CA PHE A 316 -7.61 16.52 -12.73
C PHE A 316 -8.92 15.81 -13.14
N GLN A 317 -10.00 15.98 -12.38
CA GLN A 317 -11.32 15.46 -12.76
C GLN A 317 -11.83 16.05 -14.07
N LYS A 318 -11.49 17.32 -14.37
CA LYS A 318 -11.82 17.94 -15.66
C LYS A 318 -11.11 17.22 -16.80
N LEU A 319 -9.81 16.97 -16.68
CA LEU A 319 -9.05 16.26 -17.71
C LEU A 319 -9.60 14.87 -18.00
N LEU A 320 -10.02 14.16 -16.94
CA LEU A 320 -10.55 12.79 -17.04
C LEU A 320 -11.96 12.70 -17.63
N GLN A 321 -12.60 13.83 -17.95
CA GLN A 321 -13.85 13.80 -18.69
C GLN A 321 -13.59 13.21 -20.09
N PRO A 322 -14.37 12.21 -20.54
CA PRO A 322 -14.09 11.56 -21.83
C PRO A 322 -14.06 12.52 -23.04
N GLY A 323 -14.76 13.66 -22.98
CA GLY A 323 -14.72 14.68 -24.03
C GLY A 323 -13.43 15.52 -24.08
N GLU A 324 -12.63 15.53 -23.01
CA GLU A 324 -11.32 16.21 -22.96
C GLU A 324 -10.17 15.29 -23.41
N MET A 325 -10.52 14.10 -23.91
CA MET A 325 -9.58 13.06 -24.32
C MET A 325 -9.89 12.48 -25.70
N VAL A 326 -8.86 11.95 -26.33
CA VAL A 326 -8.92 11.14 -27.54
C VAL A 326 -8.57 9.71 -27.15
N PHE A 327 -9.51 8.78 -27.33
CA PHE A 327 -9.30 7.37 -27.03
C PHE A 327 -8.84 6.62 -28.27
N ARG A 328 -7.94 5.66 -28.11
CA ARG A 328 -7.46 4.79 -29.18
C ARG A 328 -7.50 3.32 -28.76
N HIS A 329 -7.86 2.46 -29.69
CA HIS A 329 -7.85 1.00 -29.50
C HIS A 329 -7.59 0.31 -30.85
N GLN A 330 -6.53 -0.50 -30.94
CA GLN A 330 -6.13 -1.23 -32.14
C GLN A 330 -6.15 -0.37 -33.42
N GLY A 331 -5.42 0.75 -33.39
CA GLY A 331 -5.36 1.71 -34.49
C GLY A 331 -6.63 2.56 -34.73
N GLN A 332 -7.78 2.21 -34.14
CA GLN A 332 -9.00 3.00 -34.24
C GLN A 332 -8.99 4.18 -33.26
N VAL A 333 -9.51 5.32 -33.71
CA VAL A 333 -9.57 6.57 -32.93
C VAL A 333 -11.03 6.89 -32.58
N PHE A 334 -11.27 7.23 -31.32
CA PHE A 334 -12.57 7.61 -30.78
C PHE A 334 -12.46 9.00 -30.14
N THR A 335 -13.15 9.99 -30.71
CA THR A 335 -13.22 11.37 -30.22
C THR A 335 -14.61 11.65 -29.66
N ASP A 336 -14.73 12.76 -28.92
CA ASP A 336 -16.01 13.32 -28.46
C ASP A 336 -16.88 12.33 -27.67
N LEU A 337 -16.24 11.38 -26.97
CA LEU A 337 -16.95 10.42 -26.15
C LEU A 337 -17.55 11.12 -24.93
N ASP A 338 -18.78 10.74 -24.58
CA ASP A 338 -19.32 10.98 -23.25
C ASP A 338 -19.06 9.75 -22.35
N VAL A 339 -19.47 9.83 -21.08
CA VAL A 339 -19.29 8.73 -20.12
C VAL A 339 -19.95 7.44 -20.61
N LYS A 340 -21.13 7.54 -21.23
CA LYS A 340 -21.88 6.39 -21.71
C LYS A 340 -21.21 5.75 -22.94
N SER A 341 -20.70 6.57 -23.86
CA SER A 341 -20.03 6.12 -25.08
C SER A 341 -18.67 5.48 -24.76
N LEU A 342 -17.95 5.97 -23.74
CA LEU A 342 -16.76 5.30 -23.22
C LEU A 342 -17.11 3.94 -22.57
N GLN A 343 -18.23 3.84 -21.84
CA GLN A 343 -18.70 2.56 -21.32
C GLN A 343 -19.10 1.60 -22.44
N ASP A 344 -19.77 2.08 -23.48
CA ASP A 344 -20.13 1.27 -24.66
C ASP A 344 -18.88 0.78 -25.40
N LEU A 345 -17.80 1.60 -25.47
CA LEU A 345 -16.50 1.19 -25.99
C LEU A 345 -15.88 0.07 -25.14
N VAL A 346 -15.89 0.21 -23.82
CA VAL A 346 -15.40 -0.83 -22.88
C VAL A 346 -16.21 -2.12 -23.02
N ASP A 347 -17.54 -2.01 -23.10
CA ASP A 347 -18.44 -3.15 -23.35
C ASP A 347 -18.05 -3.88 -24.64
N ARG A 348 -17.84 -3.14 -25.75
CA ARG A 348 -17.46 -3.73 -27.04
C ARG A 348 -16.11 -4.45 -26.98
N VAL A 349 -15.08 -3.80 -26.43
CA VAL A 349 -13.74 -4.41 -26.35
C VAL A 349 -13.75 -5.64 -25.43
N ILE A 350 -14.53 -5.62 -24.34
CA ILE A 350 -14.70 -6.81 -23.50
C ILE A 350 -15.45 -7.92 -24.25
N ASP A 351 -16.51 -7.60 -24.99
CA ASP A 351 -17.23 -8.59 -25.83
C ASP A 351 -16.29 -9.26 -26.84
N GLU A 352 -15.41 -8.48 -27.48
CA GLU A 352 -14.43 -8.96 -28.45
C GLU A 352 -13.30 -9.80 -27.81
N THR A 353 -12.82 -9.40 -26.63
CA THR A 353 -11.65 -10.02 -25.98
C THR A 353 -11.98 -11.18 -25.05
N VAL A 354 -13.20 -11.21 -24.50
CA VAL A 354 -13.68 -12.27 -23.58
C VAL A 354 -14.57 -13.27 -24.31
N GLY A 355 -15.26 -12.86 -25.38
CA GLY A 355 -16.17 -13.73 -26.11
C GLY A 355 -17.42 -14.08 -25.30
N ALA A 356 -17.84 -15.34 -25.31
CA ALA A 356 -19.14 -15.77 -24.77
C ALA A 356 -18.98 -16.73 -23.57
N PRO A 357 -18.61 -16.24 -22.37
CA PRO A 357 -18.49 -17.07 -21.19
C PRO A 357 -19.86 -17.66 -20.79
N PRO A 358 -19.90 -18.86 -20.19
CA PRO A 358 -21.15 -19.47 -19.74
C PRO A 358 -21.81 -18.61 -18.67
N ALA A 359 -23.09 -18.32 -18.86
CA ALA A 359 -23.88 -17.57 -17.89
C ALA A 359 -24.30 -18.49 -16.74
N LEU A 360 -23.89 -18.13 -15.51
CA LEU A 360 -24.26 -18.83 -14.29
C LEU A 360 -25.08 -17.88 -13.40
N SER A 361 -26.16 -18.39 -12.83
CA SER A 361 -27.06 -17.59 -11.98
C SER A 361 -26.52 -17.38 -10.56
N GLU A 362 -25.56 -18.20 -10.11
CA GLU A 362 -25.00 -18.17 -8.76
C GLU A 362 -23.77 -17.24 -8.69
N PRO A 363 -23.85 -16.09 -7.97
CA PRO A 363 -22.76 -15.11 -7.91
C PRO A 363 -21.45 -15.66 -7.35
N ALA A 364 -21.50 -16.69 -6.49
CA ALA A 364 -20.30 -17.34 -5.96
C ALA A 364 -19.43 -18.02 -7.04
N LEU A 365 -20.01 -18.29 -8.22
CA LEU A 365 -19.35 -18.82 -9.41
C LEU A 365 -19.23 -17.76 -10.51
N ALA A 366 -20.24 -16.93 -10.72
CA ALA A 366 -20.31 -16.04 -11.90
C ALA A 366 -19.46 -14.76 -11.79
N PHE A 367 -19.11 -14.32 -10.58
CA PHE A 367 -18.37 -13.08 -10.35
C PHE A 367 -16.86 -13.33 -10.21
N LEU A 368 -16.05 -12.49 -10.85
CA LEU A 368 -14.58 -12.52 -10.75
C LEU A 368 -14.08 -11.86 -9.47
N ARG A 369 -14.82 -10.88 -8.95
CA ARG A 369 -14.47 -10.25 -7.67
C ARG A 369 -14.83 -11.17 -6.51
N ASP A 370 -13.82 -11.84 -5.99
CA ASP A 370 -14.00 -12.78 -4.89
C ASP A 370 -14.20 -12.04 -3.55
N ARG A 371 -15.46 -11.94 -3.10
CA ARG A 371 -15.79 -11.38 -1.79
C ARG A 371 -15.54 -12.44 -0.72
N GLY A 372 -14.95 -12.04 0.41
CA GLY A 372 -14.57 -13.00 1.46
C GLY A 372 -15.70 -13.93 1.95
N HIS A 373 -16.95 -13.45 1.95
CA HIS A 373 -18.11 -14.27 2.30
C HIS A 373 -18.48 -15.30 1.23
N THR A 374 -18.57 -14.89 -0.05
CA THR A 374 -18.88 -15.80 -1.17
C THR A 374 -17.77 -16.83 -1.37
N ARG A 375 -16.51 -16.44 -1.16
CA ARG A 375 -15.36 -17.37 -1.14
C ARG A 375 -15.57 -18.50 -0.13
N ARG A 376 -15.91 -18.16 1.12
CA ARG A 376 -16.11 -19.16 2.18
C ARG A 376 -17.26 -20.12 1.84
N GLN A 377 -18.37 -19.59 1.33
CA GLN A 377 -19.51 -20.42 0.89
C GLN A 377 -19.12 -21.39 -0.23
N ARG A 378 -18.37 -20.90 -1.22
CA ARG A 378 -17.81 -21.74 -2.30
C ARG A 378 -16.88 -22.81 -1.74
N GLN A 379 -15.96 -22.46 -0.85
CA GLN A 379 -15.03 -23.43 -0.25
C GLN A 379 -15.75 -24.55 0.50
N VAL A 380 -16.82 -24.23 1.25
CA VAL A 380 -17.67 -25.25 1.89
C VAL A 380 -18.31 -26.17 0.85
N ALA A 381 -18.81 -25.62 -0.26
CA ALA A 381 -19.41 -26.41 -1.33
C ALA A 381 -18.40 -27.33 -2.03
N LEU A 382 -17.21 -26.83 -2.35
CA LEU A 382 -16.14 -27.60 -2.98
C LEU A 382 -15.62 -28.70 -2.05
N ASN A 383 -15.42 -28.41 -0.76
CA ASN A 383 -15.02 -29.43 0.21
C ASN A 383 -16.11 -30.49 0.43
N HIS A 384 -17.39 -30.10 0.40
CA HIS A 384 -18.51 -31.07 0.44
C HIS A 384 -18.44 -32.01 -0.76
N LEU A 385 -18.25 -31.47 -1.97
CA LEU A 385 -18.09 -32.28 -3.18
C LEU A 385 -16.90 -33.25 -3.07
N LEU A 386 -15.72 -32.74 -2.70
CA LEU A 386 -14.49 -33.54 -2.57
C LEU A 386 -14.58 -34.62 -1.47
N ALA A 387 -15.41 -34.42 -0.45
CA ALA A 387 -15.63 -35.39 0.62
C ALA A 387 -16.61 -36.52 0.24
N CYS A 388 -17.45 -36.33 -0.77
CA CYS A 388 -18.39 -37.36 -1.23
C CYS A 388 -17.65 -38.55 -1.86
N ARG A 389 -18.06 -39.78 -1.53
CA ARG A 389 -17.54 -41.00 -2.17
C ARG A 389 -18.60 -41.58 -3.10
N GLY A 390 -18.26 -41.75 -4.37
CA GLY A 390 -19.17 -42.27 -5.39
C GLY A 390 -20.11 -41.18 -5.93
N GLU A 391 -21.27 -41.00 -5.31
CA GLU A 391 -22.31 -40.06 -5.74
C GLU A 391 -22.28 -38.76 -4.93
N LEU A 392 -22.66 -37.65 -5.56
CA LEU A 392 -22.84 -36.37 -4.89
C LEU A 392 -24.21 -36.39 -4.21
N ALA A 393 -24.22 -36.62 -2.89
CA ALA A 393 -25.45 -36.55 -2.10
C ALA A 393 -25.67 -35.13 -1.56
N LEU A 394 -26.84 -34.56 -1.86
CA LEU A 394 -27.28 -33.26 -1.37
C LEU A 394 -28.61 -33.39 -0.66
N ARG A 395 -28.75 -32.70 0.49
CA ARG A 395 -30.06 -32.54 1.12
C ARG A 395 -30.96 -31.60 0.31
N THR A 396 -32.26 -31.80 0.37
CA THR A 396 -33.26 -30.92 -0.27
C THR A 396 -33.12 -29.46 0.20
N ASP A 397 -32.70 -29.26 1.46
CA ASP A 397 -32.48 -27.97 2.12
C ASP A 397 -30.99 -27.57 2.23
N ALA A 398 -30.11 -28.08 1.37
CA ALA A 398 -28.66 -27.83 1.42
C ALA A 398 -28.23 -26.35 1.23
N GLY A 399 -29.17 -25.42 1.20
CA GLY A 399 -28.94 -23.98 1.23
C GLY A 399 -28.00 -23.52 0.12
N VAL A 400 -27.02 -22.68 0.49
CA VAL A 400 -26.05 -22.09 -0.45
C VAL A 400 -25.17 -23.17 -1.08
N THR A 401 -24.72 -24.16 -0.31
CA THR A 401 -23.89 -25.27 -0.82
C THR A 401 -24.62 -26.03 -1.93
N GLY A 402 -25.89 -26.38 -1.68
CA GLY A 402 -26.74 -27.03 -2.67
C GLY A 402 -26.91 -26.19 -3.94
N ARG A 403 -27.15 -24.88 -3.80
CA ARG A 403 -27.29 -23.97 -4.95
C ARG A 403 -26.02 -23.89 -5.79
N ILE A 404 -24.86 -23.68 -5.16
CA ILE A 404 -23.56 -23.61 -5.88
C ILE A 404 -23.32 -24.87 -6.71
N LEU A 405 -23.49 -26.05 -6.11
CA LEU A 405 -23.24 -27.32 -6.80
C LEU A 405 -24.31 -27.62 -7.86
N LYS A 406 -25.58 -27.34 -7.59
CA LYS A 406 -26.67 -27.55 -8.58
C LYS A 406 -26.53 -26.61 -9.78
N THR A 407 -26.35 -25.31 -9.55
CA THR A 407 -26.17 -24.33 -10.64
C THR A 407 -24.89 -24.57 -11.43
N GLY A 408 -23.80 -24.92 -10.75
CA GLY A 408 -22.52 -25.14 -11.42
C GLY A 408 -22.43 -26.47 -12.18
N LEU A 409 -23.07 -27.54 -11.70
CA LEU A 409 -22.85 -28.89 -12.23
C LEU A 409 -24.12 -29.58 -12.76
N VAL A 410 -25.28 -29.38 -12.13
CA VAL A 410 -26.53 -30.05 -12.53
C VAL A 410 -27.22 -29.27 -13.64
N GLU A 411 -27.43 -27.96 -13.47
CA GLU A 411 -28.05 -27.08 -14.47
C GLU A 411 -27.22 -26.98 -15.76
N THR A 412 -25.91 -27.20 -15.67
CA THR A 412 -24.98 -27.24 -16.81
C THR A 412 -24.91 -28.61 -17.50
N GLY A 413 -25.60 -29.62 -16.96
CA GLY A 413 -25.64 -30.98 -17.51
C GLY A 413 -24.38 -31.81 -17.29
N ILE A 414 -23.46 -31.38 -16.41
CA ILE A 414 -22.28 -32.17 -16.03
C ILE A 414 -22.69 -33.35 -15.13
N LEU A 415 -23.62 -33.11 -14.20
CA LEU A 415 -24.20 -34.15 -13.34
C LEU A 415 -25.68 -34.35 -13.64
N ALA A 416 -26.13 -35.61 -13.59
CA ALA A 416 -27.54 -35.97 -13.65
C ALA A 416 -28.01 -36.58 -12.33
N LEU A 417 -29.31 -36.43 -12.08
CA LEU A 417 -29.98 -37.06 -10.96
C LEU A 417 -29.92 -38.59 -11.12
N GLN A 418 -29.43 -39.27 -10.08
CA GLN A 418 -29.35 -40.73 -10.06
C GLN A 418 -30.43 -41.34 -9.16
N SER A 419 -30.68 -40.75 -7.99
CA SER A 419 -31.73 -41.21 -7.08
C SER A 419 -32.26 -40.08 -6.19
N GLU A 420 -33.51 -40.22 -5.75
CA GLU A 420 -34.13 -39.38 -4.73
C GLU A 420 -34.67 -40.26 -3.60
N ALA A 421 -34.29 -39.97 -2.37
CA ALA A 421 -34.72 -40.69 -1.18
C ALA A 421 -35.04 -39.74 -0.03
N ARG A 422 -36.33 -39.60 0.30
CA ARG A 422 -36.84 -38.70 1.34
C ARG A 422 -36.37 -37.24 1.15
N ASN A 423 -35.30 -36.86 1.87
CA ASN A 423 -34.74 -35.51 1.92
C ASN A 423 -33.35 -35.43 1.26
N TRP A 424 -32.94 -36.48 0.53
CA TRP A 424 -31.65 -36.57 -0.14
C TRP A 424 -31.84 -36.80 -1.63
N THR A 425 -31.05 -36.06 -2.41
CA THR A 425 -30.95 -36.17 -3.87
C THR A 425 -29.51 -36.50 -4.21
N SER A 426 -29.29 -37.61 -4.92
CA SER A 426 -27.96 -38.05 -5.33
C SER A 426 -27.73 -37.80 -6.81
N PHE A 427 -26.56 -37.26 -7.14
CA PHE A 427 -26.16 -36.92 -8.50
C PHE A 427 -24.86 -37.63 -8.89
N ASN A 428 -24.70 -37.91 -10.17
CA ASN A 428 -23.48 -38.52 -10.70
C ASN A 428 -23.11 -37.93 -12.06
N LEU A 429 -21.85 -38.11 -12.45
CA LEU A 429 -21.34 -37.65 -13.75
C LEU A 429 -22.12 -38.33 -14.86
N VAL A 430 -22.63 -37.54 -15.81
CA VAL A 430 -23.28 -38.09 -17.00
C VAL A 430 -22.28 -38.86 -17.86
N GLU A 431 -22.75 -39.89 -18.56
CA GLU A 431 -21.91 -40.64 -19.50
C GLU A 431 -21.35 -39.73 -20.61
N LYS A 432 -22.20 -38.83 -21.12
CA LYS A 432 -21.84 -37.86 -22.17
C LYS A 432 -22.14 -36.44 -21.71
N VAL A 433 -21.10 -35.74 -21.28
CA VAL A 433 -21.17 -34.32 -20.88
C VAL A 433 -21.41 -33.45 -22.12
N PRO A 434 -22.25 -32.40 -22.04
CA PRO A 434 -22.52 -31.51 -23.16
C PRO A 434 -21.25 -30.87 -23.75
N GLU A 435 -21.16 -30.77 -25.09
CA GLU A 435 -20.04 -30.14 -25.81
C GLU A 435 -20.16 -28.61 -25.93
N GLN A 436 -21.00 -28.00 -25.09
CA GLN A 436 -21.26 -26.56 -25.08
C GLN A 436 -21.19 -26.00 -23.66
N GLY A 437 -21.04 -24.67 -23.56
CA GLY A 437 -20.98 -23.95 -22.29
C GLY A 437 -19.93 -24.53 -21.35
N LEU A 438 -20.31 -24.75 -20.09
CA LEU A 438 -19.40 -25.27 -19.07
C LEU A 438 -19.02 -26.75 -19.28
N GLY A 439 -19.90 -27.55 -19.91
CA GLY A 439 -19.60 -28.94 -20.23
C GLY A 439 -18.42 -29.09 -21.20
N ARG A 440 -18.30 -28.19 -22.18
CA ARG A 440 -17.16 -28.14 -23.11
C ARG A 440 -15.83 -27.90 -22.39
N ALA A 441 -15.83 -26.99 -21.41
CA ALA A 441 -14.64 -26.71 -20.59
C ALA A 441 -14.26 -27.91 -19.72
N PHE A 442 -15.26 -28.55 -19.11
CA PHE A 442 -15.07 -29.78 -18.34
C PHE A 442 -14.50 -30.92 -19.20
N ASN A 443 -15.03 -31.13 -20.40
CA ASN A 443 -14.53 -32.13 -21.34
C ASN A 443 -13.07 -31.88 -21.74
N GLN A 444 -12.69 -30.61 -21.96
CA GLN A 444 -11.30 -30.26 -22.26
C GLN A 444 -10.36 -30.62 -21.10
N LEU A 445 -10.72 -30.27 -19.86
CA LEU A 445 -9.92 -30.67 -18.69
C LEU A 445 -9.85 -32.19 -18.54
N ARG A 446 -11.01 -32.87 -18.65
CA ARG A 446 -11.10 -34.32 -18.59
C ARG A 446 -10.21 -34.98 -19.64
N GLN A 447 -10.20 -34.46 -20.87
CA GLN A 447 -9.37 -35.00 -21.94
C GLN A 447 -7.88 -34.83 -21.66
N LYS A 448 -7.46 -33.68 -21.13
CA LYS A 448 -6.06 -33.42 -20.75
C LYS A 448 -5.59 -34.34 -19.63
N LEU A 449 -6.42 -34.56 -18.63
CA LEU A 449 -6.04 -35.29 -17.40
C LEU A 449 -6.30 -36.80 -17.47
N VAL A 450 -7.41 -37.24 -18.05
CA VAL A 450 -7.89 -38.64 -18.02
C VAL A 450 -8.00 -39.24 -19.44
N GLY A 451 -8.04 -38.41 -20.48
CA GLY A 451 -8.44 -38.81 -21.84
C GLY A 451 -7.39 -39.48 -22.71
N GLY A 452 -6.35 -40.14 -22.18
CA GLY A 452 -5.46 -40.90 -23.05
C GLY A 452 -4.89 -42.16 -22.41
N ALA A 453 -4.73 -43.17 -23.27
CA ALA A 453 -4.38 -44.52 -22.86
C ALA A 453 -2.93 -44.61 -22.39
N GLY A 454 -2.73 -45.13 -21.17
CA GLY A 454 -1.58 -45.95 -20.79
C GLY A 454 -0.27 -45.26 -20.39
N GLU A 455 -0.22 -43.93 -20.26
CA GLU A 455 0.98 -43.25 -19.77
C GLU A 455 0.64 -42.30 -18.61
N ALA A 456 1.43 -42.35 -17.54
CA ALA A 456 1.35 -41.39 -16.44
C ALA A 456 1.61 -39.98 -16.99
N ARG A 457 0.67 -39.06 -16.76
CA ARG A 457 0.73 -37.69 -17.29
C ARG A 457 1.01 -36.71 -16.17
N THR A 458 1.95 -35.82 -16.43
CA THR A 458 2.25 -34.67 -15.57
C THR A 458 1.83 -33.42 -16.32
N VAL A 459 0.78 -32.75 -15.85
CA VAL A 459 0.24 -31.56 -16.51
C VAL A 459 0.43 -30.34 -15.59
N PRO A 460 1.24 -29.35 -16.00
CA PRO A 460 1.39 -28.10 -15.27
C PRO A 460 0.05 -27.41 -15.01
N GLY A 461 -0.10 -26.79 -13.84
CA GLY A 461 -1.29 -26.03 -13.48
C GLY A 461 -1.59 -24.90 -14.46
N LEU A 462 -0.56 -24.26 -14.99
CA LEU A 462 -0.67 -23.22 -16.02
C LEU A 462 -1.42 -23.73 -17.26
N ASP A 463 -1.11 -24.94 -17.72
CA ASP A 463 -1.72 -25.56 -18.90
C ASP A 463 -3.17 -26.01 -18.65
N LEU A 464 -3.59 -26.10 -17.39
CA LEU A 464 -4.96 -26.43 -17.00
C LEU A 464 -5.81 -25.18 -16.80
N VAL A 465 -5.25 -24.15 -16.16
CA VAL A 465 -6.00 -22.96 -15.73
C VAL A 465 -6.08 -21.91 -16.83
N VAL A 466 -4.96 -21.56 -17.47
CA VAL A 466 -4.90 -20.45 -18.45
C VAL A 466 -5.88 -20.67 -19.62
N PRO A 467 -5.95 -21.85 -20.25
CA PRO A 467 -6.87 -22.06 -21.37
C PRO A 467 -8.35 -21.93 -21.01
N LEU A 468 -8.71 -22.01 -19.72
CA LEU A 468 -10.09 -21.89 -19.25
C LEU A 468 -10.48 -20.46 -18.90
N ILE A 469 -9.55 -19.66 -18.39
CA ILE A 469 -9.79 -18.25 -18.05
C ILE A 469 -9.66 -17.34 -19.27
N GLU A 470 -9.01 -17.82 -20.34
CA GLU A 470 -8.91 -17.13 -21.62
C GLU A 470 -9.99 -17.57 -22.62
N PRO A 471 -10.21 -16.81 -23.70
CA PRO A 471 -11.06 -17.25 -24.81
C PRO A 471 -10.65 -18.63 -25.33
N PRO A 472 -11.61 -19.49 -25.73
CA PRO A 472 -13.02 -19.18 -25.94
C PRO A 472 -13.91 -19.37 -24.70
N TYR A 473 -13.35 -19.79 -23.55
CA TYR A 473 -14.16 -20.18 -22.39
C TYR A 473 -14.38 -19.01 -21.42
N SER A 474 -13.32 -18.24 -21.17
CA SER A 474 -13.34 -17.08 -20.29
C SER A 474 -14.08 -17.31 -18.98
N LEU A 475 -13.80 -18.44 -18.34
CA LEU A 475 -14.37 -18.82 -17.06
C LEU A 475 -13.86 -17.90 -15.95
N THR A 476 -14.64 -17.80 -14.88
CA THR A 476 -14.14 -17.20 -13.66
C THR A 476 -13.20 -18.19 -12.95
N PRO A 477 -12.26 -17.70 -12.12
CA PRO A 477 -11.44 -18.55 -11.26
C PRO A 477 -12.29 -19.50 -10.39
N ALA A 478 -13.42 -19.02 -9.87
CA ALA A 478 -14.34 -19.80 -9.05
C ALA A 478 -14.97 -20.97 -9.81
N THR A 479 -15.28 -20.78 -11.08
CA THR A 479 -15.79 -21.86 -11.94
C THR A 479 -14.70 -22.87 -12.28
N VAL A 480 -13.46 -22.43 -12.51
CA VAL A 480 -12.31 -23.34 -12.71
C VAL A 480 -12.07 -24.21 -11.49
N GLU A 481 -12.10 -23.62 -10.28
CA GLU A 481 -12.02 -24.34 -9.00
C GLU A 481 -13.09 -25.45 -8.90
N LEU A 482 -14.33 -25.15 -9.32
CA LEU A 482 -15.43 -26.12 -9.31
C LEU A 482 -15.20 -27.29 -10.29
N LEU A 483 -14.73 -27.01 -11.50
CA LEU A 483 -14.46 -28.05 -12.49
C LEU A 483 -13.31 -28.96 -12.05
N LEU A 484 -12.23 -28.38 -11.54
CA LEU A 484 -11.12 -29.14 -10.98
C LEU A 484 -11.59 -30.00 -9.80
N ALA A 485 -12.40 -29.45 -8.89
CA ALA A 485 -12.96 -30.20 -7.76
C ALA A 485 -13.81 -31.38 -8.24
N THR A 486 -14.55 -31.23 -9.34
CA THR A 486 -15.37 -32.30 -9.91
C THR A 486 -14.51 -33.43 -10.48
N LEU A 487 -13.36 -33.12 -11.09
CA LEU A 487 -12.42 -34.14 -11.56
C LEU A 487 -11.79 -34.92 -10.40
N PHE A 488 -11.27 -34.22 -9.39
CA PHE A 488 -10.69 -34.86 -8.21
C PHE A 488 -11.72 -35.67 -7.41
N TRP A 489 -12.98 -35.22 -7.37
CA TRP A 489 -14.06 -35.98 -6.76
C TRP A 489 -14.37 -37.28 -7.53
N LYS A 490 -14.39 -37.23 -8.87
CA LYS A 490 -14.73 -38.40 -9.69
C LYS A 490 -13.59 -39.42 -9.78
N TRP A 491 -12.35 -38.94 -9.84
CA TRP A 491 -11.14 -39.76 -10.01
C TRP A 491 -10.11 -39.53 -8.88
N PRO A 492 -10.49 -39.71 -7.60
CA PRO A 492 -9.63 -39.35 -6.46
C PRO A 492 -8.41 -40.26 -6.29
N ARG A 493 -8.39 -41.42 -6.95
CA ARG A 493 -7.26 -42.37 -6.92
C ARG A 493 -6.33 -42.24 -8.11
N GLU A 494 -6.84 -41.72 -9.22
CA GLU A 494 -6.11 -41.57 -10.47
C GLU A 494 -5.49 -40.17 -10.59
N LEU A 495 -5.97 -39.18 -9.83
CA LEU A 495 -5.46 -37.81 -9.87
C LEU A 495 -4.71 -37.45 -8.59
N GLY A 496 -3.44 -37.08 -8.74
CA GLY A 496 -2.61 -36.48 -7.69
C GLY A 496 -2.38 -34.99 -7.91
N LEU A 497 -2.31 -34.21 -6.83
CA LEU A 497 -2.01 -32.78 -6.87
C LEU A 497 -0.67 -32.52 -6.17
N ARG A 498 0.23 -31.75 -6.80
CA ARG A 498 1.51 -31.35 -6.19
C ARG A 498 1.78 -29.85 -6.35
N ARG A 499 2.57 -29.30 -5.42
CA ARG A 499 3.06 -27.91 -5.41
C ARG A 499 4.59 -27.83 -5.47
N ASN A 500 5.15 -26.63 -5.53
CA ASN A 500 6.57 -26.33 -5.72
C ASN A 500 7.10 -26.68 -7.12
N TRP A 501 6.25 -26.66 -8.15
CA TRP A 501 6.62 -27.03 -9.51
C TRP A 501 7.73 -26.14 -10.08
N GLN A 502 7.63 -24.82 -9.91
CA GLN A 502 8.64 -23.91 -10.46
C GLN A 502 10.01 -24.18 -9.87
N ARG A 503 10.05 -24.33 -8.55
CA ARG A 503 11.29 -24.58 -7.81
C ARG A 503 11.91 -25.93 -8.21
N ALA A 504 11.09 -26.97 -8.31
CA ALA A 504 11.54 -28.30 -8.77
C ALA A 504 12.14 -28.25 -10.18
N GLN A 505 11.54 -27.47 -11.10
CA GLN A 505 12.06 -27.30 -12.47
C GLN A 505 13.35 -26.49 -12.51
N VAL A 506 13.41 -25.35 -11.82
CA VAL A 506 14.61 -24.48 -11.80
C VAL A 506 15.80 -25.17 -11.16
N GLU A 507 15.58 -25.93 -10.08
CA GLU A 507 16.66 -26.65 -9.38
C GLU A 507 16.95 -28.04 -9.99
N GLY A 508 16.12 -28.53 -10.91
CA GLY A 508 16.24 -29.88 -11.49
C GLY A 508 16.02 -31.00 -10.46
N ARG A 509 15.21 -30.75 -9.43
CA ARG A 509 15.03 -31.61 -8.25
C ARG A 509 13.57 -32.02 -8.08
N PRO A 510 13.14 -33.16 -8.64
CA PRO A 510 11.75 -33.62 -8.54
C PRO A 510 11.31 -33.94 -7.09
N GLU A 511 12.24 -34.21 -6.19
CA GLU A 511 11.99 -34.43 -4.76
C GLU A 511 11.46 -33.19 -4.01
N LEU A 512 11.56 -32.00 -4.61
CA LEU A 512 10.98 -30.78 -4.06
C LEU A 512 9.46 -30.70 -4.24
N LEU A 513 8.88 -31.55 -5.11
CA LEU A 513 7.45 -31.61 -5.31
C LEU A 513 6.76 -32.19 -4.09
N GLU A 514 5.87 -31.41 -3.50
CA GLU A 514 5.12 -31.80 -2.33
C GLU A 514 3.73 -32.28 -2.74
N GLU A 515 3.33 -33.46 -2.29
CA GLU A 515 1.98 -33.98 -2.48
C GLU A 515 0.99 -33.23 -1.60
N VAL A 516 -0.10 -32.76 -2.21
CA VAL A 516 -1.14 -31.97 -1.56
C VAL A 516 -2.47 -32.69 -1.70
N ILE A 517 -3.17 -32.89 -0.59
CA ILE A 517 -4.53 -33.45 -0.61
C ILE A 517 -5.46 -32.43 -1.31
N PRO A 518 -6.21 -32.84 -2.35
CA PRO A 518 -7.17 -31.96 -3.00
C PRO A 518 -8.19 -31.42 -1.99
N SER A 519 -8.25 -30.11 -1.88
CA SER A 519 -9.17 -29.37 -1.01
C SER A 519 -9.55 -28.07 -1.70
N ALA A 520 -10.62 -27.42 -1.22
CA ALA A 520 -11.03 -26.13 -1.76
C ALA A 520 -9.95 -25.03 -1.60
N GLU A 521 -9.09 -25.13 -0.59
CA GLU A 521 -7.97 -24.21 -0.40
C GLU A 521 -6.83 -24.50 -1.39
N ALA A 522 -6.44 -25.77 -1.54
CA ALA A 522 -5.42 -26.17 -2.51
C ALA A 522 -5.83 -25.80 -3.96
N LEU A 523 -7.10 -26.02 -4.33
CA LEU A 523 -7.61 -25.64 -5.66
C LEU A 523 -7.68 -24.12 -5.84
N PHE A 524 -8.01 -23.37 -4.78
CA PHE A 524 -7.95 -21.92 -4.82
C PHE A 524 -6.51 -21.43 -5.05
N ASP A 525 -5.54 -21.99 -4.34
CA ASP A 525 -4.13 -21.61 -4.47
C ASP A 525 -3.58 -21.99 -5.85
N MET A 526 -3.93 -23.17 -6.35
CA MET A 526 -3.62 -23.62 -7.71
C MET A 526 -4.17 -22.67 -8.77
N VAL A 527 -5.43 -22.24 -8.67
CA VAL A 527 -6.00 -21.30 -9.66
C VAL A 527 -5.42 -19.88 -9.49
N SER A 528 -4.96 -19.52 -8.30
CA SER A 528 -4.37 -18.21 -8.00
C SER A 528 -2.93 -18.05 -8.50
N ALA A 529 -2.14 -19.13 -8.44
CA ALA A 529 -0.73 -19.17 -8.83
C ALA A 529 -0.43 -20.48 -9.58
N PRO A 530 -1.06 -20.73 -10.74
CA PRO A 530 -1.02 -22.01 -11.44
C PRO A 530 0.37 -22.45 -11.89
N GLU A 531 1.30 -21.51 -11.99
CA GLU A 531 2.69 -21.75 -12.35
C GLU A 531 3.45 -22.65 -11.35
N ASP A 532 3.04 -22.71 -10.08
CA ASP A 532 3.72 -23.50 -9.03
C ASP A 532 3.07 -24.87 -8.76
N TRP A 533 2.04 -25.23 -9.54
CA TRP A 533 1.26 -26.45 -9.33
C TRP A 533 1.36 -27.41 -10.50
N VAL A 534 1.13 -28.69 -10.21
CA VAL A 534 1.08 -29.74 -11.23
C VAL A 534 0.07 -30.80 -10.83
N VAL A 535 -0.67 -31.32 -11.82
CA VAL A 535 -1.60 -32.45 -11.64
C VAL A 535 -1.03 -33.68 -12.32
N LEU A 536 -1.04 -34.78 -11.59
CA LEU A 536 -0.53 -36.07 -12.01
C LEU A 536 -1.69 -37.03 -12.27
N PHE A 537 -1.66 -37.71 -13.41
CA PHE A 537 -2.48 -38.89 -13.63
C PHE A 537 -1.66 -40.13 -13.29
N VAL A 538 -2.15 -40.91 -12.34
CA VAL A 538 -1.58 -42.18 -11.89
C VAL A 538 -2.51 -43.28 -12.41
N ASP A 539 -2.02 -44.12 -13.31
CA ASP A 539 -2.76 -45.31 -13.76
C ASP A 539 -2.93 -46.23 -12.54
N ALA A 540 -4.18 -46.53 -12.19
CA ALA A 540 -4.55 -47.19 -10.94
C ALA A 540 -4.78 -48.70 -11.12
#